data_AF-A0A7W0UAB8-F1
#
_entry.id   AF-A0A7W0UAB8-F1
#
_cell.length_a   1.000
_cell.length_b   1.000
_cell.length_c   1.000
_cell.angle_alpha   90.00
_cell.angle_beta   90.00
_cell.angle_gamma   90.00
#
_symmetry.space_group_name_H-M   'P 1'
#
loop_
_entity.id
_entity.type
_entity.pdbx_description
1 polymer ?
#
loop_
_entity_poly.entity_id
_entity_poly.type
_entity_poly.pdbx_seq_one_letter_code
_entity_poly.pdbx_strand_id
1 'polypeptide(L)' 'TLVSWAAGDAAAEVERLAAAGFVVRDLPGRGLVRASVGAWSSEEELDRLAELAAAAQTR' A
#
# COMPACT_ATOMS: atom_id res chain seq x y z
N THR A 1 -5.02 -8.89 9.71
CA THR A 1 -4.34 -7.68 10.20
C THR A 1 -4.54 -6.53 9.24
N LEU A 2 -4.75 -5.31 9.72
CA LEU A 2 -4.82 -4.10 8.88
C LEU A 2 -3.55 -3.29 9.08
N VAL A 3 -2.86 -2.97 7.98
CA VAL A 3 -1.63 -2.18 8.00
C VAL A 3 -1.88 -0.89 7.23
N SER A 4 -1.54 0.25 7.83
CA SER A 4 -1.69 1.56 7.19
C SER A 4 -0.38 2.30 7.21
N TRP A 5 -0.08 3.04 6.14
CA TRP A 5 1.12 3.87 6.02
C TRP A 5 0.75 5.19 5.36
N ALA A 6 1.59 6.21 5.59
CA ALA A 6 1.42 7.52 4.98
C ALA A 6 1.92 7.52 3.52
N ALA A 7 1.25 8.30 2.69
CA ALA A 7 1.69 8.60 1.34
C ALA A 7 1.46 10.10 1.09
N GLY A 8 2.35 10.74 0.32
CA GLY A 8 2.20 12.16 -0.01
C GLY A 8 0.90 12.45 -0.75
N ASP A 9 0.56 11.59 -1.71
CA ASP A 9 -0.75 11.52 -2.35
C ASP A 9 -1.27 10.07 -2.26
N ALA A 10 -2.22 9.84 -1.35
CA ALA A 10 -2.77 8.51 -1.10
C ALA A 10 -3.59 7.97 -2.27
N ALA A 11 -4.24 8.84 -3.06
CA ALA A 11 -5.01 8.42 -4.22
C ALA A 11 -4.08 7.98 -5.36
N ALA A 12 -3.06 8.78 -5.65
CA ALA A 12 -2.04 8.41 -6.65
C ALA A 12 -1.26 7.14 -6.24
N GLU A 13 -1.02 6.96 -4.95
CA GLU A 13 -0.35 5.76 -4.44
C GLU A 13 -1.21 4.49 -4.63
N VAL A 14 -2.51 4.58 -4.40
CA VAL A 14 -3.45 3.47 -4.69
C VAL A 14 -3.41 3.10 -6.17
N GLU A 15 -3.44 4.08 -7.08
CA GLU A 15 -3.36 3.84 -8.53
C GLU A 15 -2.03 3.18 -8.93
N ARG A 16 -0.91 3.66 -8.38
CA ARG A 16 0.42 3.09 -8.62
C ARG A 16 0.52 1.65 -8.15
N LEU A 17 0.03 1.34 -6.95
CA LEU A 17 0.04 -0.01 -6.41
C LEU A 17 -0.92 -0.94 -7.16
N ALA A 18 -2.06 -0.42 -7.63
CA ALA A 18 -2.98 -1.16 -8.48
C ALA A 18 -2.34 -1.52 -9.83
N ALA A 19 -1.58 -0.61 -10.44
CA ALA A 19 -0.81 -0.89 -11.65
C ALA A 19 0.28 -1.97 -11.43
N ALA A 20 0.74 -2.15 -10.19
CA ALA A 20 1.67 -3.22 -9.79
C ALA A 20 0.95 -4.53 -9.38
N GLY A 21 -0.38 -4.57 -9.43
CA GLY A 21 -1.19 -5.75 -9.12
C GLY A 21 -1.72 -5.81 -7.68
N PHE A 22 -1.50 -4.80 -6.85
CA PHE A 22 -1.93 -4.78 -5.46
C PHE A 22 -3.25 -4.02 -5.27
N VAL A 23 -4.18 -4.63 -4.53
CA VAL A 23 -5.44 -3.99 -4.14
C VAL A 23 -5.30 -3.42 -2.72
N VAL A 24 -5.24 -2.10 -2.64
CA VAL A 24 -5.19 -1.33 -1.39
C VAL A 24 -6.27 -0.25 -1.39
N ARG A 25 -6.50 0.41 -0.26
CA ARG A 25 -7.46 1.52 -0.18
C ARG A 25 -6.86 2.78 0.42
N ASP A 26 -7.26 3.92 -0.11
CA ASP A 26 -7.11 5.21 0.55
C ASP A 26 -8.03 5.27 1.80
N LEU A 27 -7.59 6.01 2.81
CA LEU A 27 -8.39 6.46 3.94
C LEU A 27 -8.63 7.97 3.79
N PRO A 28 -9.78 8.37 3.24
CA PRO A 28 -10.06 9.75 2.90
C PRO A 28 -9.84 10.72 4.06
N GLY A 29 -9.18 11.83 3.77
CA GLY A 29 -8.87 12.89 4.75
C GLY A 29 -7.78 12.54 5.76
N ARG A 30 -7.10 11.39 5.61
CA ARG A 30 -6.01 10.97 6.50
C ARG A 30 -4.64 10.94 5.83
N GLY A 31 -4.57 10.97 4.49
CA GLY A 31 -3.31 10.82 3.76
C GLY A 31 -2.67 9.45 3.97
N LEU A 32 -3.50 8.41 4.18
CA LEU A 32 -3.05 7.06 4.50
C LEU A 32 -3.56 6.07 3.46
N VAL A 33 -2.69 5.13 3.08
CA VAL A 33 -3.06 3.93 2.33
C VAL A 33 -3.16 2.76 3.31
N ARG A 34 -4.05 1.79 3.04
CA ARG A 34 -4.27 0.63 3.89
C ARG A 34 -4.37 -0.67 3.09
N ALA A 35 -3.60 -1.66 3.53
CA ALA A 35 -3.69 -3.05 3.11
C ALA A 35 -4.42 -3.91 4.16
N SER A 36 -5.10 -4.95 3.69
CA SER A 36 -5.60 -6.04 4.53
C SER A 36 -4.73 -7.25 4.32
N VAL A 37 -4.03 -7.68 5.38
CA VAL A 37 -3.08 -8.79 5.37
C VAL A 37 -3.66 -9.96 6.15
N GLY A 38 -3.63 -11.17 5.61
CA GLY A 38 -4.22 -12.34 6.28
C GLY A 38 -3.92 -13.65 5.57
N ALA A 39 -4.78 -14.64 5.77
CA ALA A 39 -4.59 -16.02 5.29
C ALA A 39 -4.45 -16.18 3.75
N TRP A 40 -4.77 -15.14 2.98
CA TRP A 40 -4.68 -15.11 1.52
C TRP A 40 -3.52 -14.26 0.99
N SER A 41 -2.67 -13.74 1.88
CA SER A 41 -1.46 -12.99 1.50
C SER A 41 -0.25 -13.93 1.57
N SER A 42 0.54 -14.01 0.51
CA SER A 42 1.83 -14.71 0.56
C SER A 42 2.93 -13.79 1.12
N GLU A 43 3.97 -14.38 1.73
CA GLU A 43 5.12 -13.61 2.23
C GLU A 43 5.83 -12.85 1.10
N GLU A 44 6.02 -13.50 -0.05
CA GLU A 44 6.65 -12.89 -1.24
C GLU A 44 5.90 -11.66 -1.75
N GLU A 45 4.57 -11.72 -1.83
CA GLU A 45 3.75 -10.57 -2.24
C GLU A 45 3.79 -9.44 -1.21
N LEU A 46 3.85 -9.78 0.09
CA LEU A 46 3.94 -8.79 1.16
C LEU A 46 5.30 -8.08 1.17
N ASP A 47 6.39 -8.80 0.94
CA ASP A 47 7.72 -8.22 0.81
C ASP A 47 7.78 -7.28 -0.38
N ARG A 48 7.29 -7.70 -1.55
CA ARG A 48 7.20 -6.84 -2.74
C ARG A 48 6.34 -5.60 -2.50
N LEU A 49 5.21 -5.73 -1.80
CA LEU A 49 4.38 -4.58 -1.45
C LEU A 49 5.12 -3.61 -0.51
N ALA A 50 5.83 -4.13 0.49
CA ALA A 50 6.59 -3.32 1.43
C ALA A 50 7.72 -2.55 0.74
N GLU A 51 8.45 -3.18 -0.18
CA GLU A 51 9.49 -2.53 -0.99
C GLU A 51 8.93 -1.39 -1.84
N LEU A 52 7.82 -1.64 -2.55
CA LEU A 52 7.18 -0.62 -3.39
C LEU A 52 6.67 0.57 -2.56
N ALA A 53 6.10 0.32 -1.38
CA ALA A 53 5.63 1.36 -0.47
C ALA A 53 6.78 2.14 0.17
N ALA A 54 7.90 1.49 0.52
CA ALA A 54 9.08 2.16 1.06
C ALA A 54 9.76 3.07 0.03
N ALA A 55 9.85 2.61 -1.23
CA ALA A 55 10.45 3.39 -2.32
C ALA A 55 9.71 4.73 -2.58
N ALA A 56 8.40 4.78 -2.32
CA ALA A 56 7.61 6.01 -2.46
C ALA A 56 7.79 7.00 -1.31
N GLN A 57 8.20 6.54 -0.11
CA GLN A 57 8.37 7.37 1.08
C GLN A 57 9.74 8.08 1.15
N THR A 58 10.69 7.71 0.28
CA THR A 58 12.06 8.27 0.29
C THR A 58 12.18 9.58 -0.52
N ARG A 59 11.07 10.26 -0.83
CA ARG A 59 11.05 11.61 -1.42
C ARG A 59 10.41 12.59 -0.46
#